data_AF-A0AAD5Q0N7-F1
#
_entry.id   AF-A0AAD5Q0N7-F1
#
_cell.length_a   1.000
_cell.length_b   1.000
_cell.length_c   1.000
_cell.angle_alpha   90.00
_cell.angle_beta   90.00
_cell.angle_gamma   90.00
#
_symmetry.space_group_name_H-M   'P 1'
#
loop_
_entity.id
_entity.type
_entity.pdbx_description
1 polymer ?
#
loop_
_entity_poly.entity_id
_entity_poly.type
_entity_poly.pdbx_seq_one_letter_code
_entity_poly.pdbx_strand_id
1 'polypeptide(L)'
;MTPSAKATRAAVKGHITRIAQAIKGYESLTMSTRISTILIEQEKKVERKVQYLKSLSLKIQDDMGTLQATQQEYDTEYDTICQTEEKVSAARIIVAIKQQEWIEEKEKKQKEAAREKLFLDVLQQQQIQNTAAIQQLMATTPAHAAQSTRLPQNQIKPFKGDFLEWTPFWVSFNGAIHSSSLPAVQKFDYLKEYLN
;
A
#
# COMPACT_ATOMS: atom_id res chain seq x y z
N MET A 1 -4.05 -44.25 35.90
CA MET A 1 -5.49 -43.94 35.79
C MET A 1 -5.65 -42.93 34.66
N THR A 2 -6.48 -43.21 33.65
CA THR A 2 -6.78 -42.27 32.57
C THR A 2 -7.65 -41.12 33.11
N PRO A 3 -7.42 -39.85 32.69
CA PRO A 3 -8.26 -38.74 33.14
C PRO A 3 -9.72 -38.93 32.71
N SER A 4 -10.66 -38.68 33.62
CA SER A 4 -12.10 -38.63 33.29
C SER A 4 -12.36 -37.61 32.18
N ALA A 5 -13.36 -37.86 31.33
CA ALA A 5 -13.75 -36.96 30.23
C ALA A 5 -14.00 -35.53 30.73
N LYS A 6 -14.61 -35.38 31.92
CA LYS A 6 -14.82 -34.07 32.58
C LYS A 6 -13.49 -33.33 32.86
N ALA A 7 -12.47 -34.04 33.35
CA ALA A 7 -11.15 -33.46 33.62
C ALA A 7 -10.43 -33.03 32.34
N THR A 8 -10.46 -33.88 31.30
CA THR A 8 -9.90 -33.55 29.98
C THR A 8 -10.61 -32.34 29.36
N ARG A 9 -11.94 -32.28 29.45
CA ARG A 9 -12.75 -31.14 28.97
C ARG A 9 -12.38 -29.85 29.68
N ALA A 10 -12.20 -29.86 31.00
CA ALA A 10 -11.76 -28.70 31.76
C ALA A 10 -10.37 -28.19 31.31
N ALA A 11 -9.42 -29.10 31.07
CA ALA A 11 -8.10 -28.74 30.54
C ALA A 11 -8.19 -28.13 29.12
N VAL A 12 -9.01 -28.71 28.23
CA VAL A 12 -9.23 -28.19 26.88
C VAL A 12 -9.88 -26.80 26.91
N LYS A 13 -10.88 -26.57 27.77
CA LYS A 13 -11.48 -25.24 28.01
C LYS A 13 -10.42 -24.22 28.42
N GLY A 14 -9.52 -24.60 29.34
CA GLY A 14 -8.40 -23.75 29.75
C GLY A 14 -7.48 -23.38 28.58
N HIS A 15 -7.19 -24.34 27.69
CA HIS A 15 -6.43 -24.11 26.46
C HIS A 15 -7.12 -23.16 25.50
N ILE A 16 -8.43 -23.34 25.28
CA ILE A 16 -9.23 -22.46 24.43
C ILE A 16 -9.22 -21.04 24.98
N THR A 17 -9.44 -20.87 26.28
CA THR A 17 -9.46 -19.57 26.96
C THR A 17 -8.11 -18.85 26.80
N ARG A 18 -6.99 -19.57 26.94
CA ARG A 18 -5.65 -18.99 26.74
C ARG A 18 -5.43 -18.52 25.30
N ILE A 19 -5.88 -19.29 24.30
CA ILE A 19 -5.76 -18.89 22.89
C ILE A 19 -6.64 -17.67 22.60
N ALA A 20 -7.90 -17.66 23.07
CA ALA A 20 -8.80 -16.52 22.92
C ALA A 20 -8.22 -15.25 23.54
N GLN A 21 -7.63 -15.36 24.74
CA GLN A 21 -6.96 -14.23 25.39
C GLN A 21 -5.72 -13.77 24.62
N ALA A 22 -4.94 -14.69 24.06
CA ALA A 22 -3.80 -14.34 23.22
C ALA A 22 -4.25 -13.59 21.96
N ILE A 23 -5.32 -14.04 21.29
CA ILE A 23 -5.93 -13.35 20.14
C ILE A 23 -6.38 -11.94 20.52
N LYS A 24 -7.03 -11.78 21.68
CA LYS A 24 -7.45 -10.47 22.19
C LYS A 24 -6.28 -9.49 22.32
N GLY A 25 -5.09 -9.96 22.68
CA GLY A 25 -3.89 -9.13 22.75
C GLY A 25 -3.46 -8.47 21.43
N TYR A 26 -3.97 -8.93 20.28
CA TYR A 26 -3.67 -8.33 18.97
C TYR A 26 -4.66 -7.23 18.56
N GLU A 27 -5.73 -7.01 19.31
CA GLU A 27 -6.78 -6.04 18.99
C GLU A 27 -6.24 -4.61 18.83
N SER A 28 -5.26 -4.22 19.64
CA SER A 28 -4.64 -2.89 19.59
C SER A 28 -3.38 -2.83 18.73
N LEU A 29 -2.93 -3.94 18.15
CA LEU A 29 -1.69 -3.98 17.38
C LEU A 29 -1.94 -3.61 15.91
N THR A 30 -0.98 -2.88 15.32
CA THR A 30 -0.96 -2.63 13.87
C THR A 30 -0.67 -3.91 13.12
N MET A 31 -1.37 -4.13 12.02
CA MET A 31 -1.21 -5.33 11.22
C MET A 31 0.14 -5.40 10.51
N SER A 32 0.65 -6.61 10.41
CA SER A 32 1.85 -6.95 9.64
C SER A 32 1.70 -8.36 9.09
N THR A 33 2.54 -8.74 8.12
CA THR A 33 2.57 -10.11 7.59
C THR A 33 2.74 -11.14 8.70
N ARG A 34 3.65 -10.88 9.65
CA ARG A 34 3.91 -11.77 10.79
C ARG A 34 2.67 -11.92 11.68
N ILE A 35 2.01 -10.81 12.03
CA ILE A 35 0.82 -10.84 12.88
C ILE A 35 -0.33 -11.55 12.16
N SER A 36 -0.54 -11.28 10.87
CA SER A 36 -1.57 -11.96 10.05
C SER A 36 -1.36 -13.48 10.05
N THR A 37 -0.12 -13.95 9.83
CA THR A 37 0.20 -15.38 9.88
C THR A 37 -0.06 -15.98 11.26
N ILE A 38 0.34 -15.29 12.34
CA ILE A 38 0.11 -15.76 13.71
C ILE A 38 -1.39 -15.84 14.01
N LEU A 39 -2.18 -14.83 13.65
CA LEU A 39 -3.62 -14.82 13.90
C LEU A 39 -4.33 -15.97 13.17
N ILE A 40 -3.98 -16.24 11.91
CA ILE A 40 -4.51 -17.39 11.16
C ILE A 40 -4.14 -18.71 11.84
N GLU A 41 -2.92 -18.83 12.37
CA GLU A 41 -2.50 -20.03 13.08
C GLU A 41 -3.26 -20.22 14.40
N GLN A 42 -3.45 -19.14 15.17
CA GLN A 42 -4.21 -19.17 16.42
C GLN A 42 -5.69 -19.48 16.18
N GLU A 43 -6.29 -18.93 15.12
CA GLU A 43 -7.65 -19.24 14.70
C GLU A 43 -7.81 -20.73 14.39
N LYS A 44 -6.90 -21.31 13.59
CA LYS A 44 -6.91 -22.76 13.32
C LYS A 44 -6.71 -23.59 14.59
N LYS A 45 -5.88 -23.13 15.53
CA LYS A 45 -5.66 -23.81 16.83
C LYS A 45 -6.91 -23.78 17.69
N VAL A 46 -7.62 -22.65 17.77
CA VAL A 46 -8.84 -22.55 18.57
C VAL A 46 -9.96 -23.38 17.96
N GLU A 47 -10.10 -23.39 16.62
CA GLU A 47 -11.08 -24.21 15.92
C GLU A 47 -10.91 -25.70 16.24
N ARG A 48 -9.68 -26.24 16.08
CA ARG A 48 -9.40 -27.64 16.40
C ARG A 48 -9.74 -28.00 17.84
N LYS A 49 -9.45 -27.10 18.79
CA LYS A 49 -9.74 -27.34 20.21
C LYS A 49 -11.23 -27.26 20.51
N VAL A 50 -11.97 -26.36 19.88
CA VAL A 50 -13.43 -26.28 20.03
C VAL A 50 -14.10 -27.54 19.49
N GLN A 51 -13.67 -28.04 18.33
CA GLN A 51 -14.15 -29.33 17.81
C GLN A 51 -13.87 -30.47 18.80
N TYR A 52 -12.67 -30.51 19.39
CA TYR A 52 -12.35 -31.51 20.41
C TYR A 52 -13.20 -31.35 21.68
N LEU A 53 -13.43 -30.12 22.14
CA LEU A 53 -14.29 -29.82 23.28
C LEU A 53 -15.73 -30.34 23.04
N LYS A 54 -16.28 -30.13 21.83
CA LYS A 54 -17.60 -30.64 21.43
C LYS A 54 -17.66 -32.16 21.50
N SER A 55 -16.64 -32.85 21.00
CA SER A 55 -16.58 -34.32 21.09
C SER A 55 -16.55 -34.83 22.53
N LEU A 56 -15.82 -34.14 23.42
CA LEU A 56 -15.79 -34.47 24.85
C LEU A 56 -17.13 -34.18 25.52
N SER A 57 -17.79 -33.08 25.16
CA SER A 57 -19.11 -32.71 25.67
C SER A 57 -20.17 -33.77 25.34
N LEU A 58 -20.16 -34.28 24.10
CA LEU A 58 -21.06 -35.36 23.69
C LEU A 58 -20.84 -36.63 24.51
N LYS A 59 -19.56 -37.00 24.74
CA LYS A 59 -19.23 -38.15 25.59
C LYS A 59 -19.67 -37.94 27.04
N ILE A 60 -19.49 -36.74 27.59
CA ILE A 60 -19.95 -36.41 28.95
C ILE A 60 -21.47 -36.48 29.05
N GLN A 61 -22.20 -36.06 28.01
CA GLN A 61 -23.67 -36.18 27.96
C GLN A 61 -24.15 -37.62 27.90
N ASP A 62 -23.47 -38.50 27.16
CA ASP A 62 -23.74 -39.94 27.12
C ASP A 62 -23.47 -40.59 28.50
N ASP A 63 -22.33 -40.28 29.11
CA ASP A 63 -22.00 -40.72 30.48
C ASP A 63 -23.05 -40.21 31.50
N MET A 64 -23.54 -38.97 31.35
CA MET A 64 -24.61 -38.43 32.20
C MET A 64 -25.94 -39.15 32.03
N GLY A 65 -26.28 -39.58 30.81
CA GLY A 65 -27.52 -40.33 30.54
C GLY A 65 -27.48 -41.72 31.14
N THR A 66 -26.34 -42.41 31.03
CA THR A 66 -26.15 -43.74 31.61
C THR A 66 -26.14 -43.73 33.14
N LEU A 67 -25.64 -42.64 33.75
CA LEU A 67 -25.56 -42.47 35.20
C LEU A 67 -26.78 -41.79 35.83
N GLN A 68 -27.84 -41.52 35.06
CA GLN A 68 -29.06 -40.81 35.51
C GLN A 68 -28.72 -39.47 36.19
N ALA A 69 -27.85 -38.68 35.55
CA ALA A 69 -27.47 -37.36 36.04
C ALA A 69 -28.69 -36.44 36.21
N THR A 70 -28.58 -35.52 37.16
CA THR A 70 -29.63 -34.54 37.45
C THR A 70 -29.76 -33.51 36.33
N GLN A 71 -30.93 -32.89 36.17
CA GLN A 71 -31.12 -31.79 35.22
C GLN A 71 -30.10 -30.65 35.43
N GLN A 72 -29.79 -30.35 36.70
CA GLN A 72 -28.79 -29.32 37.05
C GLN A 72 -27.38 -29.63 36.50
N GLU A 73 -27.00 -30.91 36.41
CA GLU A 73 -25.71 -31.30 35.83
C GLU A 73 -25.68 -31.10 34.30
N TYR A 74 -26.79 -31.36 33.62
CA TYR A 74 -26.95 -31.06 32.19
C TYR A 74 -26.88 -29.56 31.93
N ASP A 75 -27.60 -28.75 32.71
CA ASP A 75 -27.61 -27.30 32.58
C ASP A 75 -26.20 -26.73 32.80
N THR A 76 -25.48 -27.23 33.82
CA THR A 76 -24.10 -26.83 34.10
C THR A 76 -23.14 -27.16 32.96
N GLU A 77 -23.31 -28.33 32.32
CA GLU A 77 -22.50 -28.71 31.17
C GLU A 77 -22.79 -27.81 29.98
N TYR A 78 -24.07 -27.54 29.71
CA TYR A 78 -24.52 -26.65 28.64
C TYR A 78 -23.96 -25.23 28.82
N ASP A 79 -24.13 -24.64 30.01
CA ASP A 79 -23.61 -23.31 30.35
C ASP A 79 -22.09 -23.21 30.14
N THR A 80 -21.36 -24.27 30.51
CA THR A 80 -19.91 -24.30 30.33
C THR A 80 -19.51 -24.25 28.85
N ILE A 81 -20.25 -24.94 27.99
CA ILE A 81 -20.02 -24.92 26.54
C ILE A 81 -20.39 -23.55 25.97
N CYS A 82 -21.57 -23.02 26.30
CA CYS A 82 -22.03 -21.70 25.84
C CYS A 82 -21.02 -20.59 26.19
N GLN A 83 -20.58 -20.51 27.44
CA GLN A 83 -19.57 -19.52 27.86
C GLN A 83 -18.23 -19.68 27.11
N THR A 84 -17.87 -20.92 26.76
CA THR A 84 -16.63 -21.17 26.01
C THR A 84 -16.78 -20.76 24.56
N GLU A 85 -17.92 -21.04 23.93
CA GLU A 85 -18.22 -20.64 22.54
C GLU A 85 -18.37 -19.12 22.40
N GLU A 86 -18.92 -18.43 23.39
CA GLU A 86 -19.00 -16.96 23.40
C GLU A 86 -17.60 -16.33 23.34
N LYS A 87 -16.67 -16.79 24.19
CA LYS A 87 -15.27 -16.31 24.19
C LYS A 87 -14.56 -16.59 22.87
N VAL A 88 -14.83 -17.75 22.27
CA VAL A 88 -14.27 -18.11 20.96
C VAL A 88 -14.85 -17.21 19.87
N SER A 89 -16.14 -16.95 19.90
CA SER A 89 -16.81 -16.08 18.93
C SER A 89 -16.25 -14.66 19.00
N ALA A 90 -16.08 -14.11 20.20
CA ALA A 90 -15.41 -12.82 20.39
C ALA A 90 -14.00 -12.80 19.80
N ALA A 91 -13.20 -13.85 20.04
CA ALA A 91 -11.86 -13.96 19.46
C ALA A 91 -11.88 -14.05 17.92
N ARG A 92 -12.84 -14.77 17.33
CA ARG A 92 -12.98 -14.86 15.86
C ARG A 92 -13.33 -13.52 15.23
N ILE A 93 -14.19 -12.73 15.88
CA ILE A 93 -14.52 -11.38 15.41
C ILE A 93 -13.26 -10.52 15.33
N ILE A 94 -12.39 -10.58 16.35
CA ILE A 94 -11.11 -9.86 16.35
C ILE A 94 -10.23 -10.31 15.18
N VAL A 95 -10.09 -11.62 14.95
CA VAL A 95 -9.32 -12.14 13.81
C VAL A 95 -9.87 -11.62 12.48
N ALA A 96 -11.20 -11.69 12.29
CA ALA A 96 -11.85 -11.25 11.06
C ALA A 96 -11.62 -9.75 10.81
N ILE A 97 -11.84 -8.90 11.82
CA ILE A 97 -11.60 -7.46 11.73
C ILE A 97 -10.13 -7.20 11.36
N LYS A 98 -9.19 -7.82 12.06
CA LYS A 98 -7.76 -7.61 11.82
C LYS A 98 -7.29 -8.08 10.44
N GLN A 99 -7.81 -9.20 9.94
CA GLN A 99 -7.49 -9.63 8.58
C GLN A 99 -8.08 -8.69 7.54
N GLN A 100 -9.28 -8.14 7.78
CA GLN A 100 -9.90 -7.16 6.90
C GLN A 100 -9.10 -5.86 6.85
N GLU A 101 -8.69 -5.30 7.99
CA GLU A 101 -7.80 -4.14 8.07
C GLU A 101 -6.51 -4.36 7.25
N TRP A 102 -5.94 -5.55 7.32
CA TRP A 102 -4.72 -5.90 6.60
C TRP A 102 -4.92 -5.99 5.08
N ILE A 103 -6.07 -6.50 4.63
CA ILE A 103 -6.44 -6.52 3.22
C ILE A 103 -6.59 -5.09 2.70
N GLU A 104 -7.34 -4.25 3.43
CA GLU A 104 -7.57 -2.86 3.07
C GLU A 104 -6.28 -2.05 3.01
N GLU A 105 -5.36 -2.26 3.94
CA GLU A 105 -4.04 -1.61 3.92
C GLU A 105 -3.24 -1.97 2.66
N LYS A 106 -3.25 -3.26 2.26
CA LYS A 106 -2.59 -3.70 1.03
C LYS A 106 -3.22 -3.10 -0.20
N GLU A 107 -4.55 -3.10 -0.28
CA GLU A 107 -5.26 -2.50 -1.40
C GLU A 107 -5.00 -1.00 -1.51
N LYS A 108 -4.97 -0.29 -0.36
CA LYS A 108 -4.64 1.12 -0.31
C LYS A 108 -3.23 1.38 -0.85
N LYS A 109 -2.23 0.65 -0.36
CA LYS A 109 -0.84 0.73 -0.85
C LYS A 109 -0.75 0.43 -2.34
N GLN A 110 -1.50 -0.57 -2.82
CA GLN A 110 -1.53 -0.91 -4.25
C GLN A 110 -2.17 0.20 -5.09
N LYS A 111 -3.26 0.80 -4.63
CA LYS A 111 -3.92 1.94 -5.30
C LYS A 111 -3.01 3.17 -5.33
N GLU A 112 -2.30 3.45 -4.24
CA GLU A 112 -1.32 4.55 -4.17
C GLU A 112 -0.17 4.32 -5.14
N ALA A 113 0.44 3.12 -5.14
CA ALA A 113 1.49 2.77 -6.09
C ALA A 113 1.01 2.82 -7.54
N ALA A 114 -0.23 2.41 -7.83
CA ALA A 114 -0.81 2.50 -9.17
C ALA A 114 -1.03 3.96 -9.60
N ARG A 115 -1.46 4.83 -8.69
CA ARG A 115 -1.60 6.27 -8.94
C ARG A 115 -0.25 6.93 -9.19
N GLU A 116 0.75 6.60 -8.38
CA GLU A 116 2.12 7.09 -8.55
C GLU A 116 2.70 6.64 -9.89
N LYS A 117 2.53 5.36 -10.24
CA LYS A 117 2.94 4.85 -11.56
C LYS A 117 2.25 5.61 -12.69
N LEU A 118 0.93 5.80 -12.60
CA LEU A 118 0.18 6.56 -13.60
C LEU A 118 0.70 8.00 -13.72
N PHE A 119 1.01 8.65 -12.60
CA PHE A 119 1.57 10.00 -12.59
C PHE A 119 2.93 10.06 -13.30
N LEU A 120 3.81 9.10 -13.03
CA LEU A 120 5.11 9.00 -13.70
C LEU A 120 4.96 8.72 -15.21
N ASP A 121 4.04 7.83 -15.60
CA ASP A 121 3.77 7.51 -17.00
C ASP A 121 3.26 8.76 -17.77
N VAL A 122 2.38 9.56 -17.14
CA VAL A 122 1.90 10.83 -17.72
C VAL A 122 3.03 11.84 -17.88
N LEU A 123 3.89 11.99 -16.86
CA LEU A 123 5.02 12.91 -16.93
C LEU A 123 6.02 12.51 -18.03
N GLN A 124 6.31 11.22 -18.15
CA GLN A 124 7.15 10.68 -19.21
C GLN A 124 6.56 10.94 -20.59
N GLN A 125 5.25 10.68 -20.76
CA GLN A 125 4.57 10.93 -22.03
C GLN A 125 4.63 12.42 -22.42
N GLN A 126 4.46 13.33 -21.46
CA GLN A 126 4.56 14.76 -21.71
C GLN A 126 5.98 15.16 -22.14
N GLN A 127 7.02 14.58 -21.54
CA GLN A 127 8.41 14.81 -21.97
C GLN A 127 8.66 14.32 -23.40
N ILE A 128 8.14 13.13 -23.76
CA ILE A 128 8.26 12.59 -25.13
C ILE A 128 7.56 13.51 -26.13
N GLN A 129 6.34 13.96 -25.83
CA GLN A 129 5.57 14.88 -26.68
C GLN A 129 6.30 16.22 -26.85
N ASN A 130 6.80 16.81 -25.77
CA ASN A 130 7.57 18.05 -25.82
C ASN A 130 8.84 17.89 -26.67
N THR A 131 9.56 16.78 -26.51
CA THR A 131 10.78 16.48 -27.29
C THR A 131 10.44 16.30 -28.78
N ALA A 132 9.37 15.57 -29.11
CA ALA A 132 8.92 15.39 -30.48
C ALA A 132 8.47 16.71 -31.13
N ALA A 133 7.76 17.57 -30.40
CA ALA A 133 7.36 18.89 -30.86
C ALA A 133 8.58 19.78 -31.15
N ILE A 134 9.59 19.77 -30.28
CA ILE A 134 10.86 20.49 -30.51
C ILE A 134 11.56 19.98 -31.78
N GLN A 135 11.62 18.66 -31.99
CA GLN A 135 12.23 18.07 -33.20
C GLN A 135 11.49 18.46 -34.48
N GLN A 136 10.16 18.50 -34.48
CA GLN A 136 9.36 18.93 -35.63
C GLN A 136 9.54 20.42 -35.95
N LEU A 137 9.67 21.27 -34.92
CA LEU A 137 10.01 22.69 -35.10
C LEU A 137 11.41 22.86 -35.71
N MET A 138 12.38 22.02 -35.35
CA MET A 138 13.73 22.05 -35.95
C MET A 138 13.78 21.54 -37.41
N ALA A 139 12.92 20.58 -37.78
CA ALA A 139 12.89 20.00 -39.13
C ALA A 139 12.20 20.88 -40.20
N THR A 140 11.39 21.85 -39.77
CA THR A 140 10.66 22.77 -40.67
C THR A 140 11.39 24.09 -40.91
N THR A 141 12.52 24.32 -40.23
CA THR A 141 13.44 25.41 -40.56
C THR A 141 14.19 25.09 -41.87
N PRO A 142 14.02 25.86 -42.96
CA PRO A 142 14.77 25.62 -44.18
C PRO A 142 16.26 25.82 -43.92
N ALA A 143 17.06 24.80 -44.24
CA ALA A 143 18.51 24.85 -44.27
C ALA A 143 18.96 25.88 -45.31
N HIS A 144 19.02 27.15 -44.93
CA HIS A 144 19.74 28.15 -45.70
C HIS A 144 21.22 27.89 -45.50
N ALA A 145 21.84 27.49 -46.60
CA ALA A 145 23.27 27.33 -46.76
C ALA A 145 24.03 28.53 -46.18
N ALA A 146 25.16 28.21 -45.55
CA ALA A 146 26.12 29.16 -45.04
C ALA A 146 26.46 30.23 -46.09
N GLN A 147 26.25 31.50 -45.74
CA GLN A 147 27.13 32.64 -46.05
C GLN A 147 26.56 33.90 -45.38
N SER A 148 26.99 34.18 -44.15
CA SER A 148 27.20 35.55 -43.68
C SER A 148 28.03 35.50 -42.40
N THR A 149 29.28 35.95 -42.48
CA THR A 149 30.22 36.08 -41.36
C THR A 149 29.88 37.25 -40.43
N ARG A 150 28.70 37.87 -40.57
CA ARG A 150 28.10 38.79 -39.60
C ARG A 150 26.60 38.58 -39.54
N LEU A 151 26.06 38.46 -38.33
CA LEU A 151 24.62 38.55 -38.11
C LEU A 151 24.14 39.93 -38.55
N PRO A 152 22.94 40.07 -39.16
CA PRO A 152 22.26 41.35 -39.28
C PRO A 152 22.00 41.87 -37.85
N GLN A 153 22.91 42.72 -37.39
CA GLN A 153 22.86 43.41 -36.12
C GLN A 153 21.61 44.30 -36.13
N ASN A 154 20.46 43.88 -35.55
CA ASN A 154 19.39 44.78 -35.06
C ASN A 154 18.04 44.19 -34.54
N GLN A 155 17.88 42.98 -33.96
CA GLN A 155 16.51 42.59 -33.52
C GLN A 155 16.30 41.90 -32.17
N ILE A 156 17.33 41.45 -31.44
CA ILE A 156 17.09 40.92 -30.09
C ILE A 156 17.02 42.10 -29.11
N LYS A 157 15.88 42.24 -28.43
CA LYS A 157 15.76 43.18 -27.30
C LYS A 157 16.65 42.68 -26.16
N PRO A 158 17.52 43.53 -25.58
CA PRO A 158 18.26 43.16 -24.38
C PRO A 158 17.32 42.76 -23.25
N PHE A 159 17.68 41.71 -22.53
CA PHE A 159 16.99 41.26 -21.34
C PHE A 159 17.31 42.24 -20.19
N LYS A 160 16.27 42.77 -19.54
CA LYS A 160 16.42 43.78 -18.48
C LYS A 160 16.28 43.21 -17.06
N GLY A 161 16.30 41.90 -16.91
CA GLY A 161 16.16 41.24 -15.62
C GLY A 161 14.72 40.97 -15.16
N ASP A 162 13.70 41.28 -15.98
CA ASP A 162 12.31 40.88 -15.67
C ASP A 162 12.09 39.40 -16.05
N PHE A 163 11.81 38.57 -15.06
CA PHE A 163 11.57 37.14 -15.26
C PHE A 163 10.43 36.85 -16.24
N LEU A 164 9.41 37.71 -16.33
CA LEU A 164 8.29 37.53 -17.27
C LEU A 164 8.71 37.72 -18.73
N GLU A 165 9.80 38.46 -18.97
CA GLU A 165 10.36 38.69 -20.31
C GLU A 165 11.41 37.63 -20.70
N TRP A 166 11.78 36.72 -19.78
CA TRP A 166 12.81 35.71 -20.03
C TRP A 166 12.44 34.76 -21.16
N THR A 167 11.21 34.24 -21.16
CA THR A 167 10.72 33.32 -22.20
C THR A 167 10.76 33.96 -23.59
N PRO A 168 10.16 35.15 -23.83
CA PRO A 168 10.24 35.79 -25.14
C PRO A 168 11.65 36.22 -25.54
N PHE A 169 12.50 36.62 -24.58
CA PHE A 169 13.92 36.86 -24.83
C PHE A 169 14.64 35.59 -25.31
N TRP A 170 14.51 34.48 -24.56
CA TRP A 170 15.19 33.23 -24.85
C TRP A 170 14.76 32.63 -26.18
N VAL A 171 13.47 32.67 -26.51
CA VAL A 171 12.97 32.22 -27.83
C VAL A 171 13.63 33.01 -28.97
N SER A 172 13.77 34.34 -28.80
CA SER A 172 14.40 35.22 -29.79
C SER A 172 15.90 34.95 -29.92
N PHE A 173 16.60 34.84 -28.78
CA PHE A 173 18.04 34.53 -28.74
C PHE A 173 18.36 33.13 -29.28
N ASN A 174 17.51 32.15 -28.96
CA ASN A 174 17.69 30.77 -29.40
C ASN A 174 17.55 30.65 -30.92
N GLY A 175 16.51 31.26 -31.50
CA GLY A 175 16.28 31.25 -32.95
C GLY A 175 17.37 31.98 -33.74
N ALA A 176 17.86 33.11 -33.24
CA ALA A 176 18.81 33.95 -33.96
C ALA A 176 20.29 33.57 -33.74
N ILE A 177 20.66 33.14 -32.52
CA ILE A 177 22.07 32.95 -32.13
C ILE A 177 22.35 31.51 -31.71
N HIS A 178 21.55 30.91 -30.83
CA HIS A 178 21.87 29.57 -30.31
C HIS A 178 21.77 28.48 -31.39
N SER A 179 20.78 28.55 -32.27
CA SER A 179 20.58 27.63 -33.40
C SER A 179 21.48 27.91 -34.61
N SER A 180 22.28 28.99 -34.57
CA SER A 180 23.22 29.31 -35.65
C SER A 180 24.46 28.39 -35.63
N SER A 181 25.19 28.37 -36.74
CA SER A 181 26.46 27.63 -36.88
C SER A 181 27.67 28.32 -36.20
N LEU A 182 27.44 29.37 -35.41
CA LEU A 182 28.51 30.07 -34.70
C LEU A 182 29.22 29.16 -33.68
N PRO A 183 30.53 29.37 -33.44
CA PRO A 183 31.24 28.72 -32.35
C PRO A 183 30.60 29.04 -30.99
N ALA A 184 30.67 28.07 -30.07
CA ALA A 184 30.09 28.22 -28.72
C ALA A 184 30.62 29.46 -27.97
N VAL A 185 31.89 29.80 -28.16
CA VAL A 185 32.52 30.99 -27.56
C VAL A 185 31.86 32.28 -28.05
N GLN A 186 31.61 32.41 -29.36
CA GLN A 186 30.95 33.58 -29.93
C GLN A 186 29.49 33.67 -29.48
N LYS A 187 28.79 32.54 -29.37
CA LYS A 187 27.42 32.50 -28.81
C LYS A 187 27.38 33.02 -27.38
N PHE A 188 28.40 32.69 -26.58
CA PHE A 188 28.52 33.16 -25.21
C PHE A 188 28.81 34.66 -25.12
N ASP A 189 29.65 35.19 -26.01
CA ASP A 189 29.91 36.63 -26.08
C ASP A 189 28.64 37.41 -26.43
N TYR A 190 27.87 36.95 -27.42
CA TYR A 190 26.56 37.54 -27.72
C TYR A 190 25.59 37.46 -26.55
N LEU A 191 25.57 36.33 -25.82
CA LEU A 191 24.69 36.21 -24.66
C LEU A 191 25.00 37.28 -23.62
N LYS A 192 26.28 37.57 -23.36
CA LYS A 192 26.68 38.66 -22.46
C LYS A 192 26.23 40.03 -22.95
N GLU A 193 26.29 40.30 -24.25
CA GLU A 193 25.86 41.59 -24.81
C GLU A 193 24.34 41.84 -24.66
N TYR A 194 23.52 40.79 -24.66
CA TYR A 194 22.07 40.91 -24.52
C TYR A 194 21.55 40.74 -23.10
N LEU A 195 22.41 40.38 -22.14
CA LEU A 195 22.10 40.33 -20.71
C LEU A 195 22.67 41.61 -20.07
N ASN A 196 21.90 42.70 -20.09
CA ASN A 196 22.26 43.94 -19.40
C ASN A 196 21.96 43.85 -17.89
#